data_AF-A0AAP2RGB4-F1
#
_entry.id   AF-A0AAP2RGB4-F1
#
_cell.length_a   1.000
_cell.length_b   1.000
_cell.length_c   1.000
_cell.angle_alpha   90.00
_cell.angle_beta   90.00
_cell.angle_gamma   90.00
#
_symmetry.space_group_name_H-M   'P 1'
#
loop_
_entity.id
_entity.type
_entity.pdbx_description
1 polymer ?
#
loop_
_entity_poly.entity_id
_entity_poly.type
_entity_poly.pdbx_seq_one_letter_code
_entity_poly.pdbx_strand_id
1 'polypeptide(L)'
;MNMSDEYPESLQEAIEMAKNKLSKMLGAPQNTLAVISSEEITWPDTSLGMPEPGKSYAQMLVEGYRIVLSFGDKKYEFHIGNGMVKMD
;
A
#
# COMPACT_ATOMS: atom_id res chain seq x y z
N MET A 1 20.51 9.86 -10.66
CA MET A 1 19.80 9.39 -9.46
C MET A 1 18.36 9.79 -9.67
N ASN A 2 17.52 8.85 -10.10
CA ASN A 2 16.12 9.16 -10.38
C ASN A 2 15.40 9.23 -9.03
N MET A 3 14.69 10.32 -8.79
CA MET A 3 13.85 10.53 -7.60
C MET A 3 12.52 9.73 -7.69
N SER A 4 12.44 8.77 -8.61
CA SER A 4 11.25 8.00 -8.98
C SER A 4 11.16 6.61 -8.31
N ASP A 5 12.12 6.23 -7.46
CA ASP A 5 12.21 4.84 -6.99
C ASP A 5 11.43 4.53 -5.70
N GLU A 6 10.77 5.51 -5.05
CA GLU A 6 10.13 5.23 -3.76
C GLU A 6 8.67 5.67 -3.61
N TYR A 7 8.07 6.53 -4.45
CA TYR A 7 6.65 6.93 -4.26
C TYR A 7 5.81 6.65 -5.49
N PRO A 8 4.60 6.08 -5.34
CA PRO A 8 3.65 6.10 -6.44
C PRO A 8 3.26 7.56 -6.71
N GLU A 9 3.50 8.03 -7.93
CA GLU A 9 3.11 9.36 -8.40
C GLU A 9 1.60 9.42 -8.72
N SER A 10 0.92 8.26 -8.72
CA SER A 10 -0.51 8.15 -8.97
C SER A 10 -1.16 6.95 -8.27
N LEU A 11 -2.49 7.02 -8.13
CA LEU A 11 -3.31 5.90 -7.66
C LEU A 11 -3.09 4.63 -8.49
N GLN A 12 -2.89 4.76 -9.80
CA GLN A 12 -2.65 3.61 -10.68
C GLN A 12 -1.33 2.91 -10.34
N GLU A 13 -0.26 3.66 -10.11
CA GLU A 13 1.03 3.10 -9.69
C GLU A 13 0.91 2.44 -8.31
N ALA A 14 0.20 3.07 -7.38
CA ALA A 14 -0.05 2.51 -6.07
C ALA A 14 -0.78 1.14 -6.16
N ILE A 15 -1.78 1.02 -7.05
CA ILE A 15 -2.49 -0.24 -7.32
C ILE A 15 -1.53 -1.29 -7.87
N GLU A 16 -0.66 -0.95 -8.82
CA GLU A 16 0.29 -1.88 -9.41
C GLU A 16 1.36 -2.32 -8.39
N MET A 17 1.81 -1.41 -7.52
CA MET A 17 2.69 -1.76 -6.40
C MET A 17 2.03 -2.75 -5.43
N ALA A 18 0.76 -2.50 -5.05
CA ALA A 18 0.00 -3.41 -4.19
C ALA A 18 -0.20 -4.79 -4.83
N LYS A 19 -0.60 -4.83 -6.11
CA LYS A 19 -0.76 -6.07 -6.88
C LYS A 19 0.55 -6.84 -6.99
N ASN A 20 1.64 -6.16 -7.30
CA ASN A 20 2.96 -6.77 -7.41
C ASN A 20 3.40 -7.39 -6.08
N LYS A 21 3.20 -6.67 -4.97
CA LYS A 21 3.51 -7.18 -3.62
C LYS A 21 2.67 -8.41 -3.29
N LEU A 22 1.35 -8.34 -3.45
CA LEU A 22 0.45 -9.45 -3.16
C LEU A 22 0.71 -10.67 -4.05
N SER A 23 0.92 -10.43 -5.35
CA SER A 23 1.25 -11.45 -6.34
C SER A 23 2.50 -12.24 -5.96
N LYS A 24 3.57 -11.54 -5.54
CA LYS A 24 4.80 -12.18 -5.04
C LYS A 24 4.57 -12.97 -3.76
N MET A 25 3.75 -12.46 -2.84
CA MET A 25 3.46 -13.13 -1.57
C MET A 25 2.64 -14.41 -1.75
N LEU A 26 1.65 -14.39 -2.66
CA LEU A 26 0.76 -15.53 -2.91
C LEU A 26 1.29 -16.48 -4.00
N GLY A 27 2.30 -16.07 -4.78
CA GLY A 27 2.72 -16.80 -5.98
C GLY A 27 1.66 -16.81 -7.08
N ALA A 28 0.72 -15.86 -7.06
CA ALA A 28 -0.42 -15.81 -7.97
C ALA A 28 -0.21 -14.72 -9.05
N PRO A 29 -0.69 -14.90 -10.29
CA PRO A 29 -0.60 -13.87 -11.32
C PRO A 29 -1.39 -12.61 -10.94
N GLN A 30 -0.88 -11.42 -11.24
CA GLN A 30 -1.56 -10.16 -10.90
C GLN A 30 -2.98 -10.05 -11.49
N ASN A 31 -3.23 -10.65 -12.66
CA ASN A 31 -4.57 -10.71 -13.27
C ASN A 31 -5.60 -11.50 -12.47
N THR A 32 -5.17 -12.31 -11.49
CA THR A 32 -6.07 -13.01 -10.56
C THR A 32 -6.47 -12.16 -9.36
N LEU A 33 -5.83 -11.00 -9.20
CA LEU A 33 -6.10 -10.06 -8.11
C LEU A 33 -7.10 -9.01 -8.61
N ALA A 34 -8.22 -8.86 -7.91
CA ALA A 34 -9.19 -7.82 -8.21
C ALA A 34 -9.06 -6.66 -7.22
N VAL A 35 -9.08 -5.43 -7.74
CA VAL A 35 -9.11 -4.21 -6.91
C VAL A 35 -10.55 -4.02 -6.42
N ILE A 36 -10.74 -4.09 -5.11
CA ILE A 36 -12.03 -3.90 -4.45
C ILE A 36 -12.23 -2.43 -4.08
N SER A 37 -11.18 -1.77 -3.59
CA SER A 37 -11.18 -0.35 -3.29
C SER A 37 -9.79 0.24 -3.52
N SER A 38 -9.74 1.51 -3.86
CA SER A 38 -8.50 2.26 -4.03
C SER A 38 -8.81 3.74 -3.79
N GLU A 39 -8.24 4.30 -2.73
CA GLU A 39 -8.54 5.65 -2.26
C GLU A 39 -7.24 6.37 -1.93
N GLU A 40 -7.20 7.67 -2.25
CA GLU A 40 -6.16 8.57 -1.76
C GLU A 40 -6.48 9.00 -0.34
N ILE A 41 -5.49 8.93 0.54
CA ILE A 41 -5.65 9.22 1.96
C ILE A 41 -4.42 9.94 2.50
N THR A 42 -4.64 10.84 3.46
CA THR A 42 -3.57 11.46 4.24
C THR A 42 -3.47 10.74 5.58
N TRP A 43 -2.36 10.04 5.80
CA TRP A 43 -2.08 9.37 7.07
C TRP A 43 -1.64 10.38 8.13
N PRO A 44 -2.05 10.20 9.41
CA PRO A 44 -1.72 11.13 10.48
C PRO A 44 -0.26 11.03 10.96
N ASP A 45 0.42 9.93 10.62
CA ASP A 45 1.81 9.65 11.02
C ASP A 45 2.51 8.70 10.03
N THR A 46 3.82 8.52 10.22
CA THR A 46 4.64 7.60 9.41
C THR A 46 4.40 6.12 9.70
N SER A 47 3.47 5.78 10.59
CA SER A 47 3.04 4.38 10.77
C SER A 47 2.14 3.92 9.63
N LEU A 48 1.54 4.86 8.88
CA LEU A 48 0.55 4.60 7.83
C LEU A 48 -0.63 3.79 8.37
N GLY A 49 -1.09 4.11 9.59
CA GLY A 49 -2.17 3.39 10.25
C GLY A 49 -1.80 1.99 10.76
N MET A 50 -0.52 1.59 10.66
CA MET A 50 -0.03 0.28 11.12
C MET A 50 1.12 0.46 12.12
N PRO A 51 0.83 0.89 13.36
CA PRO A 51 1.83 1.07 14.40
C PRO A 51 2.28 -0.28 14.98
N GLU A 52 3.59 -0.48 15.06
CA GLU A 52 4.18 -1.65 15.71
C GLU A 52 4.46 -1.37 17.20
N PRO A 53 4.22 -2.36 18.09
CA PRO A 53 4.53 -2.21 19.52
C PRO A 53 6.00 -1.84 19.77
N GLY A 54 6.23 -0.83 20.60
CA GLY A 54 7.58 -0.40 20.98
C GLY A 54 8.30 0.49 19.97
N LYS A 55 7.67 0.82 18.84
CA LYS A 55 8.20 1.81 17.89
C LYS A 55 7.56 3.19 18.09
N SER A 56 8.34 4.22 17.80
CA SER A 56 7.87 5.60 17.72
C SER A 56 7.76 6.01 16.25
N TYR A 57 6.65 6.64 15.90
CA TYR A 57 6.40 7.17 14.56
C TYR A 57 6.35 8.69 14.60
N ALA A 58 6.82 9.32 13.54
CA ALA A 58 6.75 10.77 13.43
C ALA A 58 5.30 11.18 13.15
N GLN A 59 4.78 12.10 13.96
CA GLN A 59 3.45 12.68 13.77
C GLN A 59 3.50 13.73 12.68
N MET A 60 3.28 13.30 11.45
CA MET A 60 3.33 14.12 10.25
C MET A 60 2.25 13.62 9.29
N LEU A 61 1.59 14.56 8.61
CA LEU A 61 0.67 14.23 7.54
C LEU A 61 1.44 13.63 6.36
N VAL A 62 1.16 12.37 6.04
CA VAL A 62 1.79 11.65 4.94
C VAL A 62 0.73 11.37 3.88
N GLU A 63 0.90 11.96 2.70
CA GLU A 63 0.09 11.63 1.53
C GLU A 63 0.36 10.18 1.08
N GLY A 64 -0.71 9.49 0.69
CA GLY A 64 -0.65 8.08 0.40
C GLY A 64 -1.95 7.49 -0.13
N TYR A 65 -2.00 6.16 -0.14
CA TYR A 65 -3.11 5.41 -0.70
C TYR A 65 -3.51 4.25 0.20
N ARG A 66 -4.81 3.99 0.27
CA ARG A 66 -5.38 2.77 0.86
C ARG A 66 -5.98 1.94 -0.27
N ILE A 67 -5.52 0.71 -0.40
CA ILE A 67 -5.91 -0.18 -1.51
C ILE A 67 -6.36 -1.50 -0.94
N VAL A 68 -7.53 -1.95 -1.33
CA VAL A 68 -8.05 -3.27 -0.96
C VAL A 68 -8.04 -4.14 -2.20
N LEU A 69 -7.25 -5.20 -2.18
CA LEU A 69 -7.23 -6.24 -3.20
C LEU A 69 -7.99 -7.46 -2.72
N SER A 70 -8.48 -8.26 -3.66
CA SER A 70 -9.06 -9.57 -3.39
C SER A 70 -8.39 -10.65 -4.21
N PHE A 71 -8.30 -11.84 -3.61
CA PHE A 71 -7.87 -13.06 -4.27
C PHE A 71 -8.79 -14.20 -3.81
N GLY A 72 -9.66 -14.65 -4.70
CA GLY A 72 -10.80 -15.50 -4.33
C GLY A 72 -11.70 -14.78 -3.32
N ASP A 73 -12.03 -15.46 -2.23
CA ASP A 73 -12.89 -14.92 -1.16
C ASP A 73 -12.13 -14.10 -0.11
N LYS A 74 -10.80 -13.96 -0.25
CA LYS A 74 -9.96 -13.22 0.71
C LYS A 74 -9.72 -11.80 0.23
N LYS A 75 -9.71 -10.87 1.19
CA LYS A 75 -9.35 -9.47 0.97
C LYS A 75 -8.04 -9.15 1.68
N TYR A 76 -7.25 -8.29 1.07
CA TYR A 76 -5.96 -7.83 1.55
C TYR A 76 -5.91 -6.32 1.45
N GLU A 77 -5.66 -5.67 2.56
CA GLU A 77 -5.58 -4.22 2.64
C GLU A 77 -4.13 -3.76 2.58
N PHE A 78 -3.87 -2.73 1.80
CA PHE A 78 -2.56 -2.14 1.59
C PHE A 78 -2.57 -0.67 1.95
N HIS A 79 -1.61 -0.28 2.78
CA HIS A 79 -1.38 1.10 3.19
C HIS A 79 -0.08 1.58 2.57
N ILE A 80 -0.18 2.59 1.72
CA ILE A 80 0.93 3.11 0.94
C ILE A 80 1.16 4.56 1.33
N GLY A 81 2.41 4.94 1.53
CA GLY A 81 2.81 6.30 1.89
C GLY A 81 4.25 6.32 2.39
N ASN A 82 4.87 7.50 2.39
CA ASN A 82 6.27 7.68 2.78
C ASN A 82 7.24 6.65 2.15
N GLY A 83 6.99 6.28 0.90
CA GLY A 83 7.67 5.25 0.13
C GLY A 83 7.60 3.80 0.62
N MET A 84 6.67 3.53 1.54
CA MET A 84 6.40 2.19 2.04
C MET A 84 5.09 1.66 1.47
N VAL A 85 5.06 0.35 1.24
CA VAL A 85 3.84 -0.42 0.95
C VAL A 85 3.67 -1.45 2.06
N LYS A 86 2.75 -1.20 2.98
CA LYS A 86 2.38 -2.12 4.06
C LYS A 86 1.11 -2.89 3.72
N MET A 87 0.97 -4.08 4.28
CA MET A 87 -0.19 -4.95 4.11
C MET A 87 -0.69 -5.38 5.49
N ASP A 88 -2.00 -5.33 5.72
CA ASP A 88 -2.68 -5.86 6.92
C ASP A 88 -2.87 -7.39 6.87
#